data_AF-K8Y575-F1
#
_entry.id   AF-K8Y575-F1
#
_cell.length_a   1.000
_cell.length_b   1.000
_cell.length_c   1.000
_cell.angle_alpha   90.00
_cell.angle_beta   90.00
_cell.angle_gamma   90.00
#
_symmetry.space_group_name_H-M   'P 1'
#
loop_
_entity.id
_entity.type
_entity.pdbx_description
1 polymer ?
#
loop_
_entity_poly.entity_id
_entity_poly.type
_entity_poly.pdbx_seq_one_letter_code
_entity_poly.pdbx_strand_id
1 'polypeptide(L)'
;MSGISFNDNLKGFFKNANDKLQSCIGKANIQNAYYLQALITKGFRDQKYASQYEALHPETIARKATKGLDPRFLIEGEKSKSEDLWRSFEVAKLGKSEAVVGTNAKYARAHEFGYEAGGIPKRPVLGPSIEEGFDQFKENYKNGMRGFMKQ
;
A
#
# COMPACT_ATOMS: atom_id res chain seq x y z
N MET A 1 -50.51 20.65 8.97
CA MET A 1 -49.26 21.06 9.64
C MET A 1 -48.08 20.51 8.86
N SER A 2 -47.52 21.27 7.92
CA SER A 2 -46.32 20.88 7.17
C SER A 2 -45.09 21.46 7.89
N GLY A 3 -44.70 20.84 9.00
CA GLY A 3 -43.60 21.27 9.87
C GLY A 3 -42.23 20.78 9.42
N ILE A 4 -41.95 20.66 8.12
CA ILE A 4 -40.58 20.40 7.65
C ILE A 4 -39.86 21.74 7.67
N SER A 5 -39.08 21.97 8.73
CA SER A 5 -38.40 23.25 8.92
C SER A 5 -37.30 23.43 7.86
N PHE A 6 -37.02 24.67 7.48
CA PHE A 6 -35.87 25.02 6.63
C PHE A 6 -34.55 24.39 7.13
N ASN A 7 -34.44 24.21 8.45
CA ASN A 7 -33.31 23.60 9.13
C ASN A 7 -33.18 22.10 8.83
N ASP A 8 -34.30 21.38 8.66
CA ASP A 8 -34.30 19.95 8.32
C ASP A 8 -33.92 19.72 6.85
N ASN A 9 -34.36 20.60 5.95
CA ASN A 9 -33.98 20.58 4.54
C ASN A 9 -32.49 20.90 4.33
N LEU A 10 -31.95 21.89 5.07
CA LEU A 10 -30.51 22.19 5.05
C LEU A 10 -29.67 21.03 5.61
N LYS A 11 -30.08 20.44 6.73
CA LYS A 11 -29.40 19.26 7.30
C LYS A 11 -29.38 18.08 6.33
N GLY A 12 -30.51 17.81 5.66
CA GLY A 12 -30.59 16.79 4.61
C GLY A 12 -29.65 17.07 3.43
N PHE A 13 -29.61 18.33 2.98
CA PHE A 13 -28.69 18.75 1.91
C PHE A 13 -27.22 18.56 2.29
N PHE A 14 -26.80 19.01 3.47
CA PHE A 14 -25.41 18.83 3.94
C PHE A 14 -25.04 17.37 4.13
N LYS A 15 -25.95 16.55 4.66
CA LYS A 15 -25.73 15.11 4.80
C LYS A 15 -25.53 14.45 3.44
N ASN A 16 -26.38 14.76 2.46
CA ASN A 16 -26.26 14.22 1.11
C ASN A 16 -24.98 14.68 0.40
N ALA A 17 -24.59 15.95 0.57
CA ALA A 17 -23.33 16.47 0.03
C ALA A 17 -22.12 15.77 0.66
N ASN A 18 -22.14 15.57 1.98
CA ASN A 18 -21.09 14.85 2.70
C ASN A 18 -21.00 13.37 2.29
N ASP A 19 -22.12 12.67 2.18
CA ASP A 19 -22.15 11.26 1.74
C ASP A 19 -21.61 11.11 0.30
N LYS A 20 -21.93 12.06 -0.58
CA LYS A 20 -21.38 12.10 -1.95
C LYS A 20 -19.89 12.37 -1.97
N LEU A 21 -19.42 13.35 -1.18
CA LEU A 21 -18.00 13.65 -1.06
C LEU A 21 -17.22 12.44 -0.55
N GLN A 22 -17.72 11.78 0.50
CA GLN A 22 -17.12 10.55 1.04
C GLN A 22 -17.09 9.42 0.01
N SER A 23 -18.11 9.29 -0.83
CA SER A 23 -18.13 8.31 -1.91
C SER A 23 -17.08 8.61 -3.00
N CYS A 24 -16.95 9.87 -3.43
CA CYS A 24 -15.94 10.27 -4.41
C CYS A 24 -14.51 10.09 -3.89
N ILE A 25 -14.25 10.53 -2.66
CA ILE A 25 -12.95 10.35 -2.00
C ILE A 25 -12.68 8.86 -1.77
N GLY A 26 -13.68 8.09 -1.34
CA GLY A 26 -13.55 6.66 -1.11
C GLY A 26 -13.18 5.88 -2.36
N LYS A 27 -13.77 6.21 -3.51
CA LYS A 27 -13.38 5.62 -4.81
C LYS A 27 -11.91 5.94 -5.14
N ALA A 28 -11.48 7.19 -4.95
CA ALA A 28 -10.09 7.57 -5.18
C ALA A 28 -9.13 6.85 -4.23
N ASN A 29 -9.50 6.69 -2.96
CA ASN A 29 -8.71 5.96 -1.96
C ASN A 29 -8.56 4.48 -2.30
N ILE A 30 -9.64 3.83 -2.73
CA ILE A 30 -9.60 2.43 -3.18
C ILE A 30 -8.71 2.29 -4.42
N GLN A 31 -8.85 3.20 -5.39
CA GLN A 31 -8.02 3.18 -6.60
C GLN A 31 -6.54 3.38 -6.28
N ASN A 32 -6.23 4.34 -5.40
CA ASN A 32 -4.87 4.60 -4.92
C ASN A 32 -4.30 3.40 -4.16
N ALA A 33 -5.11 2.74 -3.33
CA ALA A 33 -4.69 1.56 -2.59
C ALA A 33 -4.31 0.39 -3.51
N TYR A 34 -5.13 0.09 -4.53
CA TYR A 34 -4.77 -0.95 -5.52
C TYR A 34 -3.57 -0.55 -6.37
N TYR A 35 -3.43 0.73 -6.72
CA TYR A 35 -2.26 1.20 -7.44
C TYR A 35 -0.99 1.06 -6.60
N LEU A 36 -1.03 1.45 -5.33
CA LEU A 36 0.06 1.29 -4.37
C LEU A 36 0.41 -0.20 -4.18
N GLN A 37 -0.58 -1.08 -3.98
CA GLN A 37 -0.36 -2.52 -3.90
C GLN A 37 0.38 -3.05 -5.12
N ALA A 38 0.00 -2.62 -6.33
CA ALA A 38 0.65 -3.03 -7.57
C ALA A 38 2.09 -2.52 -7.66
N LEU A 39 2.37 -1.29 -7.23
CA LEU A 39 3.73 -0.73 -7.18
C LEU A 39 4.61 -1.51 -6.19
N ILE A 40 4.12 -1.76 -4.98
CA ILE A 40 4.83 -2.55 -3.96
C ILE A 40 5.12 -3.96 -4.49
N THR A 41 4.12 -4.58 -5.11
CA THR A 41 4.22 -5.92 -5.70
C THR A 41 5.33 -5.96 -6.76
N LYS A 42 5.34 -4.99 -7.70
CA LYS A 42 6.39 -4.88 -8.72
C LYS A 42 7.75 -4.56 -8.11
N GLY A 43 7.80 -3.68 -7.10
CA GLY A 43 9.00 -3.34 -6.35
C GLY A 43 9.72 -4.57 -5.82
N PHE A 44 8.97 -5.48 -5.18
CA PHE A 44 9.51 -6.75 -4.72
C PHE A 44 9.79 -7.76 -5.84
N ARG A 45 8.81 -8.02 -6.72
CA ARG A 45 8.90 -9.08 -7.75
C ARG A 45 10.06 -8.81 -8.70
N ASP A 46 10.16 -7.57 -9.16
CA ASP A 46 11.11 -7.15 -10.18
C ASP A 46 12.40 -6.57 -9.57
N GLN A 47 12.50 -6.55 -8.23
CA GLN A 47 13.62 -5.94 -7.49
C GLN A 47 13.91 -4.51 -7.97
N LYS A 48 12.84 -3.76 -8.24
CA LYS A 48 12.90 -2.50 -9.00
C LYS A 48 13.84 -1.47 -8.39
N TYR A 49 13.91 -1.40 -7.06
CA TYR A 49 14.76 -0.43 -6.36
C TYR A 49 16.03 -1.06 -5.77
N ALA A 50 16.46 -2.23 -6.26
CA ALA A 50 17.68 -2.92 -5.80
C ALA A 50 18.94 -2.04 -5.82
N SER A 51 19.02 -1.09 -6.75
CA SER A 51 20.12 -0.12 -6.82
C SER A 51 20.15 0.88 -5.65
N GLN A 52 19.08 0.96 -4.86
CA GLN A 52 18.96 1.85 -3.71
C GLN A 52 19.30 1.16 -2.38
N TYR A 53 19.65 -0.13 -2.40
CA TYR A 53 19.94 -0.90 -1.20
C TYR A 53 21.26 -1.65 -1.29
N GLU A 54 21.80 -1.99 -0.13
CA GLU A 54 22.98 -2.83 -0.05
C GLU A 54 22.67 -4.29 -0.42
N ALA A 55 23.56 -4.88 -1.22
CA ALA A 55 23.48 -6.29 -1.56
C ALA A 55 23.63 -7.16 -0.31
N LEU A 56 23.11 -8.40 -0.37
CA LEU A 56 23.37 -9.35 0.73
C LEU A 56 24.83 -9.74 0.69
N HIS A 57 25.43 -9.97 1.86
CA HIS A 57 26.76 -10.57 1.92
C HIS A 57 26.79 -11.90 1.14
N PRO A 58 27.87 -12.18 0.38
CA PRO A 58 27.99 -13.41 -0.42
C PRO A 58 27.77 -14.70 0.39
N GLU A 59 28.21 -14.71 1.65
CA GLU A 59 28.03 -15.84 2.57
C GLU A 59 26.55 -16.14 2.83
N THR A 60 25.73 -15.10 3.01
CA THR A 60 24.29 -15.24 3.20
C THR A 60 23.60 -15.75 1.93
N ILE A 61 24.05 -15.29 0.75
CA ILE A 61 23.54 -15.76 -0.54
C ILE A 61 23.86 -17.25 -0.71
N ALA A 62 25.11 -17.65 -0.47
CA ALA A 62 25.56 -19.04 -0.57
C ALA A 62 24.80 -19.95 0.40
N ARG A 63 24.61 -19.51 1.66
CA ARG A 63 23.84 -20.26 2.66
C ARG A 63 22.35 -20.40 2.30
N LYS A 64 21.75 -19.40 1.65
CA LYS A 64 20.36 -19.49 1.17
C LYS A 64 20.24 -20.44 -0.02
N ALA A 65 21.20 -20.40 -0.94
CA ALA A 65 21.25 -21.31 -2.08
C ALA A 65 21.32 -22.78 -1.64
N THR A 66 22.13 -23.12 -0.63
CA THR A 66 22.22 -24.50 -0.11
C THR A 66 20.91 -24.98 0.54
N LYS A 67 20.11 -24.06 1.10
CA LYS A 67 18.78 -24.35 1.66
C LYS A 67 17.64 -24.31 0.62
N GLY A 68 17.97 -23.97 -0.63
CA GLY A 68 16.99 -23.71 -1.69
C GLY A 68 16.02 -22.59 -1.32
N LEU A 69 16.52 -21.54 -0.66
CA LEU A 69 15.78 -20.33 -0.31
C LEU A 69 16.15 -19.19 -1.27
N ASP A 70 15.21 -18.30 -1.53
CA ASP A 70 15.44 -17.16 -2.42
C ASP A 70 16.33 -16.09 -1.74
N PRO A 71 17.49 -15.72 -2.35
CA PRO A 71 18.44 -14.76 -1.80
C PRO A 71 17.97 -13.30 -1.85
N ARG A 72 16.82 -13.01 -2.45
CA ARG A 72 16.19 -11.68 -2.41
C ARG A 72 15.62 -11.37 -1.03
N PHE A 73 15.25 -12.40 -0.27
CA PHE A 73 14.70 -12.26 1.07
C PHE A 73 15.81 -12.04 2.11
N LEU A 74 15.52 -11.26 3.13
CA LEU A 74 16.49 -10.98 4.19
C LEU A 74 16.50 -12.10 5.24
N ILE A 75 15.34 -12.52 5.73
CA ILE A 75 15.21 -13.47 6.84
C ILE A 75 14.95 -14.90 6.31
N GLU A 76 15.65 -15.89 6.88
CA GLU A 76 15.45 -17.32 6.62
C GLU A 76 14.42 -17.89 7.63
N GLY A 77 13.55 -18.84 7.25
CA GLY A 77 12.81 -19.57 8.29
C GLY A 77 11.49 -20.28 7.96
N GLU A 78 10.78 -19.99 6.86
CA GLU A 78 9.56 -20.74 6.52
C GLU A 78 9.41 -20.83 5.00
N LYS A 79 9.98 -21.89 4.39
CA LYS A 79 9.96 -22.12 2.94
C LYS A 79 8.55 -22.08 2.33
N SER A 80 7.53 -22.51 3.09
CA SER A 80 6.11 -22.46 2.69
C SER A 80 5.44 -21.09 2.83
N LYS A 81 6.11 -20.09 3.43
CA LYS A 81 5.63 -18.70 3.58
C LYS A 81 6.63 -17.63 3.11
N SER A 82 7.81 -18.03 2.63
CA SER A 82 8.96 -17.14 2.38
C SER A 82 9.10 -16.66 0.94
N GLU A 83 8.35 -17.17 -0.03
CA GLU A 83 8.67 -16.90 -1.43
C GLU A 83 7.87 -15.76 -2.06
N ASP A 84 6.78 -15.33 -1.42
CA ASP A 84 5.81 -14.44 -2.07
C ASP A 84 5.40 -13.25 -1.18
N LEU A 85 6.36 -12.57 -0.52
CA LEU A 85 6.08 -11.28 0.16
C LEU A 85 5.36 -10.30 -0.78
N TRP A 86 5.75 -10.29 -2.05
CA TRP A 86 5.08 -9.51 -3.08
C TRP A 86 3.60 -9.90 -3.28
N ARG A 87 3.21 -11.17 -3.08
CA ARG A 87 1.80 -11.61 -3.12
C ARG A 87 1.06 -11.38 -1.81
N SER A 88 1.78 -11.20 -0.70
CA SER A 88 1.17 -11.02 0.62
C SER A 88 0.62 -9.61 0.87
N PHE A 89 0.87 -8.67 -0.04
CA PHE A 89 0.29 -7.33 0.06
C PHE A 89 -1.16 -7.35 -0.39
N GLU A 90 -2.03 -6.87 0.48
CA GLU A 90 -3.47 -6.83 0.27
C GLU A 90 -4.01 -5.42 0.47
N VAL A 91 -5.16 -5.18 -0.16
CA VAL A 91 -5.96 -3.96 0.03
C VAL A 91 -7.16 -4.31 0.90
N ALA A 92 -7.28 -3.68 2.06
CA ALA A 92 -8.45 -3.79 2.92
C ALA A 92 -9.23 -2.47 2.93
N LYS A 93 -10.56 -2.54 2.78
CA LYS A 93 -11.45 -1.38 2.90
C LYS A 93 -11.93 -1.29 4.35
N LEU A 94 -11.68 -0.18 5.02
CA LEU A 94 -12.05 0.04 6.42
C LEU A 94 -13.40 0.76 6.57
N GLY A 95 -13.91 1.34 5.48
CA GLY A 95 -15.19 2.04 5.47
C GLY A 95 -15.56 2.53 4.08
N LYS A 96 -16.45 3.53 4.03
CA LYS A 96 -16.89 4.13 2.75
C LYS A 96 -15.80 4.95 2.08
N SER A 97 -14.93 5.57 2.88
CA SER A 97 -13.88 6.49 2.41
C SER A 97 -12.47 5.93 2.58
N GLU A 98 -12.27 4.84 3.30
CA GLU A 98 -10.93 4.43 3.76
C GLU A 98 -10.52 3.06 3.19
N ALA A 99 -9.28 3.01 2.70
CA ALA A 99 -8.62 1.79 2.27
C ALA A 99 -7.18 1.80 2.78
N VAL A 100 -6.70 0.63 3.21
CA VAL A 100 -5.32 0.41 3.67
C VAL A 100 -4.66 -0.64 2.81
N VAL A 101 -3.35 -0.48 2.62
CA VAL A 101 -2.50 -1.45 1.91
C VAL A 101 -1.48 -1.96 2.90
N GLY A 102 -1.35 -3.29 3.02
CA GLY A 102 -0.43 -3.87 3.97
C GLY A 102 -0.23 -5.36 3.77
N THR A 103 0.63 -5.94 4.58
CA THR A 103 0.91 -7.37 4.64
C THR A 103 1.03 -7.80 6.09
N ASN A 104 0.61 -9.03 6.39
CA ASN A 104 0.84 -9.68 7.68
C ASN A 104 2.15 -10.49 7.70
N ALA A 105 2.95 -10.45 6.64
CA ALA A 105 4.22 -11.15 6.58
C ALA A 105 5.16 -10.63 7.67
N LYS A 106 5.53 -11.52 8.61
CA LYS A 106 6.35 -11.19 9.80
C LYS A 106 7.65 -10.47 9.47
N TYR A 107 8.20 -10.69 8.27
CA TYR A 107 9.48 -10.18 7.82
C TYR A 107 9.38 -8.92 6.94
N ALA A 108 8.17 -8.44 6.60
CA ALA A 108 7.98 -7.22 5.83
C ALA A 108 8.63 -6.00 6.49
N ARG A 109 8.58 -5.93 7.82
CA ARG A 109 9.21 -4.87 8.62
C ARG A 109 10.74 -4.90 8.49
N ALA A 110 11.35 -6.08 8.57
CA ALA A 110 12.79 -6.23 8.42
C ALA A 110 13.25 -5.90 6.98
N HIS A 111 12.41 -6.18 5.98
CA HIS A 111 12.63 -5.70 4.62
C HIS A 111 12.62 -4.19 4.54
N GLU A 112 11.57 -3.54 5.06
CA GLU A 112 11.46 -2.08 4.93
C GLU A 112 12.55 -1.34 5.72
N PHE A 113 12.87 -1.80 6.93
CA PHE A 113 13.70 -1.04 7.88
C PHE A 113 15.06 -1.68 8.21
N GLY A 114 15.32 -2.91 7.77
CA GLY A 114 16.49 -3.68 8.18
C GLY A 114 16.32 -4.34 9.55
N TYR A 115 17.33 -5.10 9.97
CA TYR A 115 17.40 -5.72 11.29
C TYR A 115 18.85 -5.76 11.78
N GLU A 116 19.21 -4.75 12.58
CA GLU A 116 20.57 -4.51 13.06
C GLU A 116 21.15 -5.68 13.86
N ALA A 117 20.38 -6.24 14.79
CA ALA A 117 20.82 -7.38 15.62
C ALA A 117 21.14 -8.64 14.80
N GLY A 118 20.66 -8.73 13.55
CA GLY A 118 20.98 -9.82 12.63
C GLY A 118 21.98 -9.43 11.53
N GLY A 119 22.56 -8.23 11.56
CA GLY A 119 23.44 -7.73 10.50
C GLY A 119 22.74 -7.57 9.15
N ILE A 120 21.44 -7.26 9.17
CA ILE A 120 20.61 -7.22 7.96
C ILE A 120 20.37 -5.77 7.53
N PRO A 121 20.84 -5.34 6.34
CA PRO A 121 20.57 -4.01 5.82
C PRO A 121 19.11 -3.85 5.37
N LYS A 122 18.61 -2.61 5.39
CA LYS A 122 17.26 -2.28 4.90
C LYS A 122 17.14 -2.44 3.38
N ARG A 123 15.96 -2.85 2.92
CA ARG A 123 15.56 -2.98 1.51
C ARG A 123 14.15 -2.39 1.30
N PRO A 124 14.01 -1.07 1.44
CA PRO A 124 12.72 -0.41 1.41
C PRO A 124 12.03 -0.53 0.05
N VAL A 125 10.74 -0.83 0.09
CA VAL A 125 9.89 -0.91 -1.11
C VAL A 125 8.62 -0.07 -0.95
N LEU A 126 8.16 0.15 0.28
CA LEU A 126 6.94 0.89 0.56
C LEU A 126 7.18 2.38 0.30
N GLY A 127 8.21 2.95 0.91
CA GLY A 127 8.60 4.35 0.68
C GLY A 127 8.78 4.66 -0.81
N PRO A 128 9.64 3.93 -1.53
CA PRO A 128 9.84 4.15 -2.98
C PRO A 128 8.56 3.97 -3.81
N SER A 129 7.70 3.01 -3.47
CA SER A 129 6.41 2.83 -4.18
C SER A 129 5.46 4.00 -3.94
N ILE A 130 5.47 4.60 -2.75
CA ILE A 130 4.66 5.78 -2.43
C ILE A 130 5.16 6.98 -3.23
N GLU A 131 6.48 7.18 -3.26
CA GLU A 131 7.12 8.26 -4.01
C GLU A 131 6.84 8.14 -5.51
N GLU A 132 7.01 6.94 -6.08
CA GLU A 132 6.70 6.66 -7.48
C GLU A 132 5.22 6.89 -7.81
N GLY A 133 4.32 6.49 -6.91
CA GLY A 133 2.89 6.60 -7.14
C GLY A 133 2.30 7.99 -6.93
N PHE A 134 3.06 8.92 -6.35
CA PHE A 134 2.57 10.17 -5.79
C PHE A 134 1.74 11.01 -6.76
N ASP A 135 2.23 11.21 -7.99
CA ASP A 135 1.53 12.04 -8.97
C ASP A 135 0.24 11.39 -9.46
N GLN A 136 0.23 10.06 -9.62
CA GLN A 136 -0.97 9.32 -9.97
C GLN A 136 -2.00 9.35 -8.83
N PHE A 137 -1.54 9.27 -7.57
CA PHE A 137 -2.43 9.38 -6.41
C PHE A 137 -3.14 10.74 -6.40
N LYS A 138 -2.40 11.82 -6.64
CA LYS A 138 -2.95 13.18 -6.77
C LYS A 138 -3.95 13.28 -7.91
N GLU A 139 -3.64 12.71 -9.07
CA GLU A 139 -4.54 12.79 -10.22
C GLU A 139 -5.85 12.02 -9.97
N ASN A 140 -5.80 10.86 -9.30
CA ASN A 140 -7.00 10.12 -8.90
C ASN A 140 -7.89 10.95 -7.95
N TYR A 141 -7.30 11.68 -7.00
CA TYR A 141 -8.05 12.61 -6.16
C TYR A 141 -8.66 13.78 -6.95
N LYS A 142 -7.89 14.41 -7.84
CA LYS A 142 -8.40 15.48 -8.70
C LYS A 142 -9.59 15.01 -9.53
N ASN A 143 -9.52 13.79 -10.07
CA ASN A 143 -10.60 13.20 -10.84
C ASN A 143 -11.83 12.89 -9.98
N GLY A 144 -11.63 12.38 -8.76
CA GLY A 144 -12.71 12.22 -7.77
C GLY A 144 -13.42 13.55 -7.46
N MET A 145 -12.67 14.62 -7.24
CA MET A 145 -13.20 15.96 -6.98
C MET A 145 -13.90 16.59 -8.19
N ARG A 146 -13.35 16.42 -9.40
CA ARG A 146 -14.05 16.81 -10.64
C ARG A 146 -15.38 16.08 -10.79
N GLY A 147 -15.42 14.79 -10.44
CA GLY A 147 -16.66 13.99 -10.45
C GLY A 147 -17.70 14.51 -9.44
N PHE A 148 -17.25 15.02 -8.28
CA PHE A 148 -18.12 15.68 -7.31
C PHE A 148 -18.65 17.02 -7.82
N MET A 149 -17.81 17.86 -8.45
CA MET A 149 -18.18 19.21 -8.92
C MET A 149 -19.02 19.24 -10.19
N LYS A 150 -19.07 18.16 -10.98
CA LYS A 150 -19.89 18.05 -12.20
C LYS A 150 -21.35 17.67 -11.92
N GLN A 151 -21.73 17.46 -10.66
CA GLN A 151 -23.07 17.10 -10.21
C GLN A 151 -23.75 18.27 -9.52
#